data_AF-A0A972M4S8-F1
#
_entry.id   AF-A0A972M4S8-F1
#
_cell.length_a   1.000
_cell.length_b   1.000
_cell.length_c   1.000
_cell.angle_alpha   90.00
_cell.angle_beta   90.00
_cell.angle_gamma   90.00
#
_symmetry.space_group_name_H-M   'P 1'
#
loop_
_entity.id
_entity.type
_entity.pdbx_description
1 polymer ?
#
loop_
_entity_poly.entity_id
_entity_poly.type
_entity_poly.pdbx_seq_one_letter_code
_entity_poly.pdbx_strand_id
1 'polypeptide(L)' 'MSESQVLLQHLRELEEKRKNGEIGVVEFYKGLLEILGQLKDALVHENISENDIKKQIPLLLAFIKSQITEMEHRGH' A
#
# COMPACT_ATOMS: atom_id res chain seq x y z
N MET A 1 -18.37 -5.18 -7.25
CA MET A 1 -17.28 -5.88 -6.51
C MET A 1 -17.11 -5.16 -5.19
N SER A 2 -16.66 -5.84 -4.12
CA SER A 2 -16.31 -5.14 -2.87
C SER A 2 -15.04 -4.28 -3.08
N GLU A 3 -14.84 -3.23 -2.28
CA GLU A 3 -13.62 -2.41 -2.35
C GLU A 3 -12.35 -3.26 -2.20
N SER A 4 -12.39 -4.27 -1.31
CA SER A 4 -11.31 -5.23 -1.14
C SER A 4 -11.02 -6.05 -2.41
N GLN A 5 -12.04 -6.41 -3.19
CA GLN A 5 -11.86 -7.13 -4.45
C GLN A 5 -11.23 -6.23 -5.53
N VAL A 6 -11.62 -4.96 -5.57
CA VAL A 6 -11.04 -3.98 -6.51
C VAL A 6 -9.57 -3.74 -6.20
N LEU A 7 -9.22 -3.51 -4.94
CA LEU A 7 -7.82 -3.35 -4.51
C LEU A 7 -6.97 -4.57 -4.81
N LEU A 8 -7.50 -5.78 -4.56
CA LEU A 8 -6.81 -7.04 -4.88
C LEU A 8 -6.62 -7.21 -6.40
N GLN A 9 -7.61 -6.82 -7.19
CA GLN A 9 -7.49 -6.86 -8.65
C GLN A 9 -6.42 -5.89 -9.13
N HIS A 10 -6.43 -4.63 -8.67
CA HIS A 10 -5.40 -3.64 -9.04
C HIS A 10 -3.99 -4.12 -8.66
N LEU A 11 -3.84 -4.72 -7.48
CA LEU A 11 -2.55 -5.28 -7.06
C LEU A 11 -2.08 -6.40 -7.98
N ARG A 12 -2.96 -7.36 -8.31
CA ARG A 12 -2.63 -8.47 -9.22
C ARG A 12 -2.24 -7.99 -10.61
N GLU A 13 -3.00 -7.05 -11.17
CA GLU A 13 -2.70 -6.47 -12.49
C GLU A 13 -1.34 -5.75 -12.48
N LEU A 14 -1.02 -5.03 -11.40
CA LEU A 14 0.27 -4.35 -11.25
C LEU A 14 1.43 -5.36 -11.14
N GLU A 15 1.25 -6.42 -10.36
CA GLU A 15 2.23 -7.52 -10.23
C GLU A 15 2.46 -8.25 -11.55
N GLU A 16 1.38 -8.54 -12.31
CA GLU A 16 1.46 -9.17 -13.62
C GLU A 16 2.20 -8.31 -14.63
N LYS A 17 1.87 -7.01 -14.72
CA LYS A 17 2.59 -6.05 -15.57
C LYS A 17 4.08 -6.02 -15.25
N ARG A 18 4.45 -6.01 -13.97
CA ARG A 18 5.86 -6.03 -13.55
C ARG A 18 6.54 -7.35 -13.91
N LYS A 19 5.86 -8.48 -13.69
CA LYS A 19 6.36 -9.83 -14.00
C LYS A 19 6.59 -10.04 -15.50
N ASN A 20 5.71 -9.50 -16.33
CA ASN A 20 5.80 -9.58 -17.79
C ASN A 20 6.81 -8.58 -18.38
N GLY A 21 7.36 -7.67 -17.56
CA GLY A 21 8.29 -6.63 -18.02
C GLY A 21 7.60 -5.47 -18.74
N GLU A 22 6.28 -5.36 -18.64
CA GLU A 22 5.49 -4.26 -19.23
C GLU A 22 5.76 -2.92 -18.54
N ILE A 23 6.13 -2.96 -17.26
CA ILE A 23 6.50 -1.77 -16.47
C ILE A 23 7.84 -1.93 -15.75
N GLY A 24 8.53 -0.81 -15.58
CA GLY A 24 9.80 -0.72 -14.87
C GLY A 24 9.65 -0.73 -13.35
N VAL A 25 10.78 -0.82 -12.63
CA VAL A 25 10.79 -0.81 -11.16
C VAL A 25 10.23 0.49 -10.56
N VAL A 26 10.48 1.64 -11.20
CA VAL A 26 10.00 2.94 -10.76
C VAL A 26 8.49 3.06 -10.91
N GLU A 27 7.94 2.58 -12.04
CA GLU A 27 6.50 2.57 -12.30
C GLU A 27 5.79 1.60 -11.35
N PHE A 28 6.37 0.43 -11.12
CA PHE A 28 5.86 -0.51 -10.14
C PHE A 28 5.83 0.08 -8.72
N TYR A 29 6.90 0.76 -8.30
CA TYR A 29 6.94 1.46 -7.02
C TYR A 29 5.84 2.53 -6.89
N LYS A 30 5.66 3.36 -7.92
CA LYS A 30 4.58 4.37 -7.94
C LYS A 30 3.19 3.73 -7.86
N GLY A 31 2.96 2.64 -8.59
CA GLY A 31 1.70 1.90 -8.53
C GLY A 31 1.41 1.32 -7.15
N LEU A 32 2.42 0.80 -6.44
CA LEU A 32 2.27 0.34 -5.07
C LEU A 32 1.88 1.47 -4.11
N LEU A 33 2.46 2.67 -4.28
CA LEU A 33 2.08 3.84 -3.48
C LEU A 33 0.65 4.30 -3.77
N GLU A 34 0.20 4.20 -5.03
CA GLU A 34 -1.17 4.52 -5.41
C GLU A 34 -2.18 3.55 -4.77
N ILE A 35 -1.89 2.24 -4.83
CA ILE A 35 -2.71 1.21 -4.14
C ILE A 35 -2.71 1.46 -2.63
N LEU A 36 -1.58 1.84 -2.02
CA LEU A 36 -1.53 2.19 -0.60
C LEU A 36 -2.43 3.41 -0.28
N GLY A 37 -2.47 4.40 -1.15
CA GLY A 37 -3.38 5.54 -1.04
C GLY A 37 -4.85 5.12 -1.08
N GLN A 38 -5.22 4.27 -2.04
CA GLN A 38 -6.57 3.71 -2.17
C GLN A 38 -6.95 2.86 -0.95
N LEU A 39 -6.03 2.03 -0.45
CA LEU A 39 -6.23 1.23 0.77
C LEU A 39 -6.45 2.12 1.99
N LYS A 40 -5.66 3.19 2.15
CA LYS A 40 -5.85 4.18 3.22
C LYS A 40 -7.24 4.80 3.15
N ASP A 41 -7.71 5.18 1.96
CA ASP A 41 -9.06 5.72 1.81
C ASP A 41 -10.12 4.69 2.17
N ALA A 42 -10.02 3.43 1.71
CA ALA A 42 -10.97 2.37 2.06
C ALA A 42 -11.02 2.11 3.59
N LEU A 43 -9.86 1.97 4.24
CA LEU A 43 -9.77 1.70 5.68
C LEU A 43 -10.35 2.83 6.54
N VAL A 44 -10.26 4.09 6.09
CA VAL A 44 -10.82 5.25 6.81
C VAL A 44 -12.36 5.25 6.78
N HIS A 45 -12.95 4.73 5.71
CA HIS A 45 -14.41 4.65 5.57
C HIS A 45 -15.00 3.33 6.10
N GLU A 46 -14.15 2.34 6.37
CA GLU A 46 -14.55 1.07 6.96
C GLU A 46 -14.88 1.22 8.46
N ASN A 47 -15.96 0.57 8.89
CA ASN A 47 -16.30 0.48 10.31
C ASN A 47 -15.47 -0.65 10.98
N ILE A 48 -14.22 -0.34 11.30
CA ILE A 48 -13.25 -1.28 11.89
C ILE A 48 -13.40 -1.31 13.41
N SER A 49 -13.39 -2.50 14.00
CA SER A 49 -13.42 -2.66 15.46
C SER A 49 -12.15 -2.09 16.11
N GLU A 50 -12.26 -1.55 17.33
CA GLU A 50 -11.11 -1.04 18.09
C GLU A 50 -10.01 -2.11 18.26
N ASN A 51 -10.42 -3.37 18.43
CA ASN A 51 -9.49 -4.49 18.56
C ASN A 51 -8.69 -4.74 17.27
N ASP A 52 -9.31 -4.57 16.10
CA ASP A 52 -8.61 -4.73 14.83
C ASP A 52 -7.74 -3.51 14.51
N ILE A 53 -8.20 -2.30 14.85
CA ILE A 53 -7.38 -1.07 14.79
C ILE A 53 -6.10 -1.25 15.62
N LYS A 54 -6.22 -1.75 16.87
CA LYS A 54 -5.08 -2.02 17.75
C LYS A 54 -4.06 -3.00 17.15
N LYS A 55 -4.50 -3.98 16.36
CA LYS A 55 -3.60 -4.91 15.66
C LYS A 55 -2.90 -4.25 14.46
N GLN A 56 -3.56 -3.31 13.79
CA GLN A 56 -3.03 -2.63 12.61
C GLN A 56 -2.01 -1.53 12.95
N ILE A 57 -2.24 -0.77 14.03
CA ILE A 57 -1.36 0.33 14.47
C ILE A 57 0.14 -0.03 14.44
N PRO A 58 0.61 -1.13 15.06
CA PRO A 58 2.05 -1.43 15.08
C PRO A 58 2.62 -1.71 13.68
N LEU A 59 1.84 -2.31 12.78
CA LEU A 59 2.24 -2.59 11.40
C LEU A 59 2.40 -1.29 10.60
N LEU A 60 1.42 -0.40 10.70
CA LEU A 60 1.45 0.92 10.06
C LEU A 60 2.60 1.76 10.60
N LEU A 61 2.81 1.76 11.92
CA LEU A 61 3.90 2.48 12.57
C LEU A 61 5.27 2.00 12.06
N ALA A 62 5.47 0.67 11.97
CA ALA A 62 6.72 0.09 11.49
C ALA A 62 6.98 0.45 10.02
N PHE A 63 5.96 0.36 9.18
CA PHE A 63 6.05 0.73 7.77
C PHE A 63 6.38 2.22 7.60
N ILE A 64 5.64 3.13 8.25
CA ILE A 64 5.86 4.57 8.13
C ILE A 64 7.26 4.95 8.61
N LYS A 65 7.69 4.42 9.77
CA LYS A 65 9.04 4.68 10.28
C LYS A 65 10.12 4.21 9.32
N SER A 66 9.98 3.02 8.73
CA SER A 66 10.97 2.54 7.76
C SER A 66 11.03 3.45 6.53
N GLN A 67 9.90 3.92 6.01
CA GLN A 67 9.90 4.84 4.88
C GLN A 67 10.54 6.19 5.21
N ILE A 68 10.27 6.75 6.40
CA ILE A 68 10.89 8.01 6.85
C ILE A 68 12.40 7.85 7.01
N THR A 69 12.87 6.80 7.69
CA THR A 69 14.31 6.55 7.86
C THR A 69 15.01 6.37 6.51
N GLU A 70 14.39 5.65 5.57
CA GLU A 70 14.94 5.51 4.22
C GLU A 70 14.93 6.82 3.43
N MET A 71 13.98 7.73 3.68
CA MET A 71 14.01 9.09 3.13
C MET A 71 15.17 9.91 3.68
N GLU A 72 15.37 9.88 5.00
CA GLU A 72 16.51 10.56 5.66
C GLU A 72 17.85 10.04 5.10
N HIS A 73 18.00 8.72 4.91
CA HIS A 73 19.19 8.11 4.31
C HIS A 73 19.46 8.58 2.86
N ARG A 74 18.40 8.94 2.11
CA ARG A 74 18.52 9.54 0.77
C ARG A 74 18.79 11.04 0.80
N GLY A 75 18.88 11.65 1.99
CA GLY A 75 19.13 13.09 2.17
C GLY A 75 17.87 13.95 2.03
N HIS A 76 16.69 13.39 2.32
CA HIS A 76 15.41 14.10 2.35
C HIS A 76 14.92 14.36 3.77
#